data_AF-A0A8J8J0E2-F1
#
_entry.id   AF-A0A8J8J0E2-F1
#
_cell.length_a   1.000
_cell.length_b   1.000
_cell.length_c   1.000
_cell.angle_alpha   90.00
_cell.angle_beta   90.00
_cell.angle_gamma   90.00
#
_symmetry.space_group_name_H-M   'P 1'
#
loop_
_entity.id
_entity.type
_entity.pdbx_description
1 polymer ?
#
loop_
_entity_poly.entity_id
_entity_poly.type
_entity_poly.pdbx_seq_one_letter_code
_entity_poly.pdbx_strand_id
1 'polypeptide(L)'
;MKKDIREKNLRKIMETNLLTPKERYNGLILIGVRRNEIVEFIKAYAENKELAKELLEQFLYEKGIHPADFVVVDQGYESVEGKEIISTRTESELSAFLARFGLRLLSNGVLYLQGKKEIYQITSVSQDLLEKIKTRTGKSVRIELKEEPLRVDLDEISLPESIKEKLKPLELMEDTLIINSAEIPISEILKSVTKGTVKISKSMKIENFTVKIFDENLHEVIAKNKEEVLIKPPVIVWDRYIDSVEDFEFQALNDNIYNAPLSLKACKGFLILQEPPLELLEKLLRIKEKGFLKLKGKVVKMKERFTIIVDTKNPAKYDSVVLPIKIKLPYLGNKEMKEILEKEIGLEVPLKIVEEIPTKYRTFKSTLILVKLFKRLQGKRLEKEPIELLKDALALFLGEKNESH
;
A
#
# COMPACT_ATOMS: atom_id res chain seq x y z
N MET A 1 -20.39 32.97 -25.99
CA MET A 1 -20.22 31.98 -27.08
C MET A 1 -19.14 30.89 -26.88
N LYS A 2 -18.43 30.81 -25.74
CA LYS A 2 -17.47 29.70 -25.46
C LYS A 2 -17.96 28.65 -24.44
N LYS A 3 -19.07 28.91 -23.72
CA LYS A 3 -19.68 27.94 -22.79
C LYS A 3 -20.56 26.90 -23.51
N ASP A 4 -21.29 27.30 -24.55
CA ASP A 4 -22.20 26.41 -25.30
C ASP A 4 -21.50 25.29 -26.10
N ILE A 5 -20.25 25.51 -26.54
CA ILE A 5 -19.53 24.50 -27.35
C ILE A 5 -18.98 23.38 -26.47
N ARG A 6 -18.60 23.68 -25.22
CA ARG A 6 -18.18 22.66 -24.25
C ARG A 6 -19.36 21.85 -23.73
N GLU A 7 -20.51 22.48 -23.47
CA GLU A 7 -21.72 21.73 -23.11
C GLU A 7 -22.28 20.92 -24.28
N LYS A 8 -22.19 21.40 -25.52
CA LYS A 8 -22.51 20.59 -26.70
C LYS A 8 -21.55 19.41 -26.88
N ASN A 9 -20.25 19.58 -26.63
CA ASN A 9 -19.29 18.48 -26.74
C ASN A 9 -19.42 17.47 -25.58
N LEU A 10 -19.75 17.90 -24.36
CA LEU A 10 -20.11 17.00 -23.27
C LEU A 10 -21.43 16.28 -23.53
N ARG A 11 -22.44 16.95 -24.10
CA ARG A 11 -23.71 16.32 -24.49
C ARG A 11 -23.56 15.39 -25.69
N LYS A 12 -22.61 15.62 -26.61
CA LYS A 12 -22.33 14.71 -27.74
C LYS A 12 -21.59 13.44 -27.30
N ILE A 13 -21.00 13.43 -26.11
CA ILE A 13 -20.45 12.23 -25.45
C ILE A 13 -21.56 11.44 -24.73
N MET A 14 -22.73 12.05 -24.48
CA MET A 14 -23.84 11.46 -23.72
C MET A 14 -24.93 10.76 -24.57
N GLU A 15 -24.58 10.21 -25.74
CA GLU A 15 -25.43 9.22 -26.44
C GLU A 15 -24.60 8.04 -26.95
N THR A 16 -23.87 7.39 -26.05
CA THR A 16 -23.36 6.04 -26.33
C THR A 16 -23.97 5.07 -25.35
N ASN A 17 -25.14 4.56 -25.72
CA ASN A 17 -25.73 3.38 -25.10
C ASN A 17 -24.71 2.23 -25.30
N LEU A 18 -23.82 2.03 -24.32
CA LEU A 18 -22.79 0.98 -24.33
C LEU A 18 -23.37 -0.44 -24.34
N LEU A 19 -24.70 -0.54 -24.29
CA LEU A 19 -25.50 -1.75 -24.29
C LEU A 19 -26.17 -2.04 -25.65
N THR A 20 -26.13 -1.12 -26.61
CA THR A 20 -26.63 -1.42 -27.97
C THR A 20 -25.58 -2.13 -28.80
N PRO A 21 -25.87 -3.34 -29.34
CA PRO A 21 -25.00 -4.01 -30.28
C PRO A 21 -24.78 -3.15 -31.52
N LYS A 22 -23.53 -2.72 -31.75
CA LYS A 22 -23.11 -1.93 -32.92
C LYS A 22 -21.70 -2.31 -33.35
N GLU A 23 -21.29 -1.89 -34.53
CA GLU A 23 -19.89 -1.98 -34.96
C GLU A 23 -19.02 -1.01 -34.16
N ARG A 24 -17.85 -1.46 -33.73
CA ARG A 24 -16.92 -0.72 -32.87
C ARG A 24 -15.50 -0.88 -33.39
N TYR A 25 -14.66 0.12 -33.11
CA TYR A 25 -13.29 0.21 -33.65
C TYR A 25 -12.24 0.44 -32.56
N ASN A 26 -12.65 0.95 -31.40
CA ASN A 26 -11.75 1.33 -30.29
C ASN A 26 -11.91 0.44 -29.05
N GLY A 27 -13.05 -0.20 -28.85
CA GLY A 27 -13.21 -1.17 -27.76
C GLY A 27 -14.56 -1.88 -27.73
N LEU A 28 -14.64 -2.93 -26.92
CA LEU A 28 -15.76 -3.86 -26.85
C LEU A 28 -15.86 -4.46 -25.45
N ILE A 29 -17.08 -4.74 -25.02
CA ILE A 29 -17.33 -5.46 -23.77
C ILE A 29 -18.08 -6.74 -24.08
N LEU A 30 -17.51 -7.84 -23.60
CA LEU A 30 -18.13 -9.14 -23.53
C LEU A 30 -18.58 -9.41 -22.11
N ILE A 31 -19.75 -9.99 -21.93
CA ILE A 31 -20.28 -10.37 -20.61
C ILE A 31 -20.79 -11.80 -20.60
N GLY A 32 -20.58 -12.49 -19.48
CA GLY A 32 -21.20 -13.78 -19.19
C GLY A 32 -22.35 -13.58 -18.22
N VAL A 33 -23.54 -13.97 -18.65
CA VAL A 33 -24.79 -13.70 -17.92
C VAL A 33 -25.53 -15.01 -17.61
N ARG A 34 -26.07 -15.14 -16.40
CA ARG A 34 -26.93 -16.27 -16.00
C ARG A 34 -28.32 -16.17 -16.66
N ARG A 35 -29.10 -17.25 -16.54
CA ARG A 35 -30.52 -17.28 -17.00
C ARG A 35 -31.41 -16.24 -16.34
N ASN A 36 -31.09 -15.80 -15.12
CA ASN A 36 -31.80 -14.75 -14.39
C ASN A 36 -31.18 -13.34 -14.59
N GLU A 37 -30.46 -13.15 -15.70
CA GLU A 37 -29.86 -11.88 -16.12
C GLU A 37 -28.75 -11.31 -15.21
N ILE A 38 -28.29 -12.08 -14.22
CA ILE A 38 -27.15 -11.70 -13.38
C ILE A 38 -25.85 -11.81 -14.19
N VAL A 39 -25.10 -10.71 -14.26
CA VAL A 39 -23.75 -10.65 -14.84
C VAL A 39 -22.77 -11.27 -13.85
N GLU A 40 -21.92 -12.18 -14.31
CA GLU A 40 -20.89 -12.82 -13.48
C GLU A 40 -19.50 -12.81 -14.13
N PHE A 41 -19.41 -12.41 -15.39
CA PHE A 41 -18.17 -12.33 -16.15
C PHE A 41 -18.21 -11.07 -17.00
N ILE A 42 -17.11 -10.34 -17.05
CA ILE A 42 -16.92 -9.14 -17.86
C ILE A 42 -15.52 -9.21 -18.48
N LYS A 43 -15.42 -9.06 -19.79
CA LYS A 43 -14.15 -8.90 -20.50
C LYS A 43 -14.21 -7.66 -21.36
N ALA A 44 -13.38 -6.67 -21.06
CA ALA A 44 -13.25 -5.44 -21.82
C ALA A 44 -12.02 -5.55 -22.73
N TYR A 45 -12.21 -5.28 -24.02
CA TYR A 45 -11.15 -5.14 -25.02
C TYR A 45 -11.04 -3.68 -25.43
N ALA A 46 -9.82 -3.16 -25.53
CA ALA A 46 -9.58 -1.81 -26.00
C ALA A 46 -8.16 -1.63 -26.57
N GLU A 47 -7.94 -0.55 -27.32
CA GLU A 47 -6.63 -0.25 -27.92
C GLU A 47 -5.51 -0.10 -26.88
N ASN A 48 -5.84 0.39 -25.69
CA ASN A 48 -4.90 0.65 -24.61
C ASN A 48 -5.55 0.43 -23.23
N LYS A 49 -4.71 0.48 -22.19
CA LYS A 49 -5.10 0.23 -20.80
C LYS A 49 -6.12 1.24 -20.29
N GLU A 50 -5.93 2.52 -20.60
CA GLU A 50 -6.77 3.61 -20.13
C GLU A 50 -8.21 3.44 -20.65
N LEU A 51 -8.34 3.16 -21.95
CA LEU A 51 -9.64 2.95 -22.59
C LEU A 51 -10.32 1.66 -22.10
N ALA A 52 -9.57 0.58 -21.87
CA ALA A 52 -10.13 -0.64 -21.30
C ALA A 52 -10.68 -0.43 -19.89
N LYS A 53 -9.98 0.36 -19.07
CA LYS A 53 -10.40 0.70 -17.72
C LYS A 53 -11.64 1.59 -17.73
N GLU A 54 -11.65 2.63 -18.56
CA GLU A 54 -12.81 3.51 -18.73
C GLU A 54 -14.06 2.73 -19.18
N LEU A 55 -13.91 1.83 -20.16
CA LEU A 55 -14.99 0.95 -20.62
C LEU A 55 -15.55 0.07 -19.50
N LEU A 56 -14.67 -0.53 -18.68
CA LEU A 56 -15.08 -1.37 -17.58
C LEU A 56 -15.81 -0.58 -16.49
N GLU A 57 -15.26 0.58 -16.09
CA GLU A 57 -15.86 1.46 -15.07
C GLU A 57 -17.23 1.96 -15.52
N GLN A 58 -17.35 2.40 -16.77
CA GLN A 58 -18.61 2.88 -17.33
C GLN A 58 -19.68 1.77 -17.37
N PHE A 59 -19.29 0.55 -17.74
CA PHE A 59 -20.21 -0.58 -17.74
C PHE A 59 -20.72 -0.96 -16.35
N LEU A 60 -19.83 -1.00 -15.36
CA LEU A 60 -20.19 -1.28 -13.97
C LEU A 60 -21.18 -0.22 -13.45
N TYR A 61 -20.91 1.05 -13.72
CA TYR A 61 -21.78 2.17 -13.37
C TYR A 61 -23.18 2.04 -14.03
N GLU A 62 -23.24 1.79 -15.36
CA GLU A 62 -24.50 1.65 -16.10
C GLU A 62 -25.34 0.43 -15.65
N LYS A 63 -24.70 -0.63 -15.16
CA LYS A 63 -25.38 -1.82 -14.65
C LYS A 63 -25.67 -1.79 -13.14
N GLY A 64 -25.29 -0.71 -12.46
CA GLY A 64 -25.44 -0.62 -11.00
C GLY A 64 -24.66 -1.70 -10.26
N ILE A 65 -23.56 -2.18 -10.83
CA ILE A 65 -22.70 -3.20 -10.24
C ILE A 65 -21.62 -2.51 -9.40
N HIS A 66 -21.47 -2.91 -8.15
CA HIS A 66 -20.42 -2.38 -7.31
C HIS A 66 -19.06 -2.99 -7.70
N PRO A 67 -17.99 -2.21 -7.93
CA PRO A 67 -16.70 -2.74 -8.38
C PRO A 67 -16.09 -3.82 -7.47
N ALA A 68 -16.38 -3.78 -6.17
CA ALA A 68 -15.88 -4.77 -5.20
C ALA A 68 -16.49 -6.18 -5.35
N ASP A 69 -17.62 -6.32 -6.06
CA ASP A 69 -18.29 -7.60 -6.29
C ASP A 69 -17.57 -8.44 -7.36
N PHE A 70 -16.63 -7.81 -8.07
CA PHE A 70 -15.89 -8.36 -9.18
C PHE A 70 -14.39 -8.33 -8.92
N VAL A 71 -13.70 -9.38 -9.36
CA VAL A 71 -12.25 -9.54 -9.22
C VAL A 71 -11.65 -9.61 -10.61
N VAL A 72 -10.69 -8.72 -10.90
CA VAL A 72 -9.88 -8.80 -12.11
C VAL A 72 -9.01 -10.05 -12.03
N VAL A 73 -9.22 -10.98 -12.95
CA VAL A 73 -8.52 -12.28 -13.01
C VAL A 73 -7.46 -12.34 -14.10
N ASP A 74 -7.54 -11.43 -15.07
CA ASP A 74 -6.56 -11.35 -16.16
C ASP A 74 -6.56 -9.93 -16.74
N GLN A 75 -5.38 -9.43 -17.11
CA GLN A 75 -5.23 -8.14 -17.79
C GLN A 75 -3.90 -8.07 -18.55
N GLY A 76 -3.85 -7.34 -19.66
CA GLY A 76 -2.63 -7.16 -20.45
C GLY A 76 -2.92 -7.11 -21.94
N TYR A 77 -1.86 -7.09 -22.74
CA TYR A 77 -1.98 -7.23 -24.19
C TYR A 77 -2.19 -8.71 -24.56
N GLU A 78 -3.25 -8.98 -25.31
CA GLU A 78 -3.57 -10.28 -25.88
C GLU A 78 -3.23 -10.25 -27.38
N SER A 79 -2.56 -11.30 -27.88
CA SER A 79 -2.32 -11.44 -29.32
C SER A 79 -3.63 -11.72 -30.04
N VAL A 80 -3.88 -10.91 -31.07
CA VAL A 80 -5.01 -11.03 -31.99
C VAL A 80 -4.53 -11.26 -33.42
N GLU A 81 -3.28 -11.71 -33.58
CA GLU A 81 -2.70 -12.01 -34.88
C GLU A 81 -3.54 -13.07 -35.61
N GLY A 82 -3.97 -12.73 -36.83
CA GLY A 82 -4.87 -13.57 -37.62
C GLY A 82 -6.37 -13.39 -37.35
N LYS A 83 -6.78 -12.53 -36.40
CA LYS A 83 -8.19 -12.16 -36.18
C LYS A 83 -8.51 -10.83 -36.88
N GLU A 84 -9.58 -10.81 -37.68
CA GLU A 84 -10.10 -9.55 -38.26
C GLU A 84 -11.07 -8.83 -37.29
N ILE A 85 -11.82 -9.60 -36.50
CA ILE A 85 -12.85 -9.10 -35.58
C ILE A 85 -12.88 -9.84 -34.24
N ILE A 86 -13.30 -9.14 -33.19
CA ILE A 86 -13.70 -9.73 -31.89
C ILE A 86 -15.22 -9.63 -31.75
N SER A 87 -15.86 -10.77 -31.51
CA SER A 87 -17.31 -10.91 -31.32
C SER A 87 -17.61 -12.17 -30.52
N THR A 88 -18.86 -12.36 -30.09
CA THR A 88 -19.28 -13.63 -29.46
C THR A 88 -19.09 -14.85 -30.37
N ARG A 89 -19.02 -14.67 -31.69
CA ARG A 89 -18.77 -15.74 -32.67
C ARG A 89 -17.30 -16.10 -32.78
N THR A 90 -16.40 -15.11 -32.76
CA THR A 90 -14.95 -15.35 -32.82
C THR A 90 -14.39 -15.79 -31.47
N GLU A 91 -15.06 -15.44 -30.37
CA GLU A 91 -14.74 -15.88 -29.01
C GLU A 91 -15.47 -17.18 -28.64
N SER A 92 -15.36 -18.20 -29.52
CA SER A 92 -16.05 -19.48 -29.39
C SER A 92 -15.56 -20.31 -28.19
N GLU A 93 -14.25 -20.26 -27.91
CA GLU A 93 -13.65 -20.93 -26.74
C GLU A 93 -14.14 -20.31 -25.42
N LEU A 94 -14.19 -18.98 -25.36
CA LEU A 94 -14.73 -18.25 -24.21
C LEU A 94 -16.22 -18.55 -24.00
N SER A 95 -16.99 -18.59 -25.09
CA SER A 95 -18.41 -18.97 -25.06
C SER A 95 -18.59 -20.39 -24.52
N ALA A 96 -17.82 -21.35 -25.02
CA ALA A 96 -17.85 -22.74 -24.55
C ALA A 96 -17.42 -22.89 -23.09
N PHE A 97 -16.43 -22.11 -22.64
CA PHE A 97 -15.99 -22.07 -21.25
C PHE A 97 -17.11 -21.58 -20.33
N LEU A 98 -17.72 -20.43 -20.64
CA LEU A 98 -18.80 -19.84 -19.84
C LEU A 98 -20.06 -20.72 -19.82
N ALA A 99 -20.38 -21.37 -20.94
CA ALA A 99 -21.51 -22.30 -21.02
C ALA A 99 -21.39 -23.45 -20.01
N ARG A 100 -20.17 -23.92 -19.70
CA ARG A 100 -19.95 -24.95 -18.65
C ARG A 100 -20.42 -24.46 -17.29
N PHE A 101 -20.39 -23.17 -17.01
CA PHE A 101 -20.86 -22.56 -15.75
C PHE A 101 -22.31 -22.07 -15.81
N GLY A 102 -23.03 -22.38 -16.89
CA GLY A 102 -24.41 -21.96 -17.10
C GLY A 102 -24.54 -20.49 -17.48
N LEU A 103 -23.46 -19.88 -17.99
CA LEU A 103 -23.42 -18.50 -18.45
C LEU A 103 -23.53 -18.42 -19.97
N ARG A 104 -24.29 -17.43 -20.44
CA ARG A 104 -24.39 -17.06 -21.85
C ARG A 104 -23.48 -15.88 -22.12
N LEU A 105 -22.57 -16.03 -23.08
CA LEU A 105 -21.73 -14.93 -23.56
C LEU A 105 -22.58 -13.96 -24.41
N LEU A 106 -22.58 -12.69 -24.04
CA LEU A 106 -23.17 -11.59 -24.76
C LEU A 106 -22.09 -10.54 -25.05
N SER A 107 -22.33 -9.72 -26.06
CA SER A 107 -21.43 -8.64 -26.47
C SER A 107 -22.25 -7.38 -26.71
N ASN A 108 -21.64 -6.23 -26.47
CA ASN A 108 -22.19 -4.94 -26.89
C ASN A 108 -21.85 -4.54 -28.33
N GLY A 109 -21.37 -5.48 -29.15
CA GLY A 109 -21.06 -5.22 -30.56
C GLY A 109 -20.10 -6.21 -31.22
N VAL A 110 -19.51 -5.76 -32.32
CA VAL A 110 -18.39 -6.39 -33.02
C VAL A 110 -17.25 -5.39 -33.07
N LEU A 111 -16.06 -5.80 -32.62
CA LEU A 111 -14.86 -4.98 -32.69
C LEU A 111 -14.05 -5.32 -33.93
N TYR A 112 -13.80 -4.33 -34.79
CA TYR A 112 -12.92 -4.48 -35.93
C TYR A 112 -11.49 -4.13 -35.54
N LEU A 113 -10.56 -5.06 -35.78
CA LEU A 113 -9.17 -4.96 -35.32
C LEU A 113 -8.26 -4.18 -36.26
N GLN A 114 -8.71 -3.90 -37.50
CA GLN A 114 -8.01 -3.05 -38.48
C GLN A 114 -6.52 -3.41 -38.67
N GLY A 115 -6.18 -4.70 -38.63
CA GLY A 115 -4.80 -5.18 -38.82
C GLY A 115 -3.89 -5.08 -37.59
N LYS A 116 -4.43 -4.76 -36.41
CA LYS A 116 -3.67 -4.80 -35.15
C LYS A 116 -3.25 -6.22 -34.80
N LYS A 117 -2.05 -6.36 -34.26
CA LYS A 117 -1.49 -7.64 -33.79
C LYS A 117 -1.82 -7.95 -32.34
N GLU A 118 -2.04 -6.91 -31.54
CA GLU A 118 -2.30 -7.03 -30.11
C GLU A 118 -3.39 -6.05 -29.69
N ILE A 119 -4.13 -6.39 -28.65
CA ILE A 119 -5.16 -5.54 -28.05
C ILE A 119 -5.09 -5.65 -26.53
N TYR A 120 -5.34 -4.56 -25.81
CA TYR A 120 -5.39 -4.62 -24.37
C TYR A 120 -6.71 -5.21 -23.91
N GLN A 121 -6.66 -6.07 -22.89
CA GLN A 121 -7.84 -6.67 -22.29
C GLN A 121 -7.81 -6.58 -20.77
N ILE A 122 -9.00 -6.52 -20.18
CA ILE A 122 -9.24 -6.68 -18.75
C ILE A 122 -10.39 -7.66 -18.59
N THR A 123 -10.13 -8.76 -17.89
CA THR A 123 -11.13 -9.78 -17.56
C THR A 123 -11.42 -9.74 -16.07
N SER A 124 -12.69 -9.63 -15.72
CA SER A 124 -13.21 -9.54 -14.37
C SER A 124 -14.36 -10.52 -14.15
N VAL A 125 -14.42 -11.17 -13.00
CA VAL A 125 -15.44 -12.17 -12.66
C VAL A 125 -16.03 -11.92 -11.29
N SER A 126 -17.29 -12.30 -11.09
CA SER A 126 -17.91 -12.25 -9.77
C SER A 126 -17.22 -13.24 -8.83
N GLN A 127 -17.26 -12.94 -7.53
CA GLN A 127 -16.70 -13.82 -6.50
C GLN A 127 -17.34 -15.22 -6.56
N ASP A 128 -18.66 -15.29 -6.77
CA ASP A 128 -19.42 -16.55 -6.90
C ASP A 128 -18.98 -17.40 -8.10
N LEU A 129 -18.75 -16.77 -9.27
CA LEU A 129 -18.29 -17.48 -10.45
C LEU A 129 -16.85 -17.94 -10.26
N LEU A 130 -16.01 -17.12 -9.65
CA LEU A 130 -14.63 -17.46 -9.33
C LEU A 130 -14.56 -18.70 -8.42
N GLU A 131 -15.43 -18.80 -7.41
CA GLU A 131 -15.53 -19.99 -6.56
C GLU A 131 -16.01 -21.23 -7.34
N LYS A 132 -17.01 -21.10 -8.21
CA LYS A 132 -17.49 -22.21 -9.05
C LYS A 132 -16.43 -22.71 -10.02
N ILE A 133 -15.66 -21.80 -10.63
CA ILE A 133 -14.51 -22.13 -11.48
C ILE A 133 -13.47 -22.92 -10.67
N LYS A 134 -13.14 -22.47 -9.45
CA LYS A 134 -12.20 -23.14 -8.53
C LYS A 134 -12.67 -24.53 -8.10
N THR A 135 -13.97 -24.73 -7.92
CA THR A 135 -14.53 -26.00 -7.40
C THR A 135 -14.62 -27.07 -8.49
N ARG A 136 -14.96 -26.69 -9.73
CA ARG A 136 -15.30 -27.65 -10.80
C ARG A 136 -14.12 -28.05 -11.67
N THR A 137 -13.07 -27.24 -11.74
CA THR A 137 -11.93 -27.55 -12.62
C THR A 137 -10.98 -28.59 -12.05
N GLY A 138 -11.07 -28.96 -10.76
CA GLY A 138 -10.22 -29.99 -10.09
C GLY A 138 -8.73 -29.60 -10.02
N LYS A 139 -8.27 -28.80 -10.97
CA LYS A 139 -7.22 -27.82 -10.86
C LYS A 139 -7.69 -26.79 -9.85
N SER A 140 -7.22 -26.94 -8.61
CA SER A 140 -6.68 -25.78 -7.93
C SER A 140 -5.81 -25.05 -8.95
N VAL A 141 -6.35 -24.03 -9.63
CA VAL A 141 -5.55 -22.88 -10.00
C VAL A 141 -5.05 -22.42 -8.65
N ARG A 142 -3.91 -22.97 -8.22
CA ARG A 142 -3.05 -22.28 -7.29
C ARG A 142 -2.91 -20.93 -7.98
N ILE A 143 -3.63 -19.93 -7.49
CA ILE A 143 -3.11 -18.58 -7.58
C ILE A 143 -1.80 -18.78 -6.84
N GLU A 144 -0.73 -19.02 -7.60
CA GLU A 144 0.61 -18.89 -7.05
C GLU A 144 0.63 -17.44 -6.62
N LEU A 145 0.33 -17.23 -5.33
CA LEU A 145 0.68 -16.01 -4.66
C LEU A 145 2.15 -15.87 -5.03
N LYS A 146 2.51 -14.94 -5.90
CA LYS A 146 3.90 -14.85 -6.34
C LYS A 146 4.53 -13.87 -5.37
N GLU A 147 5.50 -14.36 -4.60
CA GLU A 147 6.32 -13.44 -3.82
C GLU A 147 7.14 -12.63 -4.81
N GLU A 148 7.13 -11.33 -4.61
CA GLU A 148 8.08 -10.44 -5.22
C GLU A 148 9.19 -10.17 -4.21
N PRO A 149 10.46 -10.20 -4.64
CA PRO A 149 11.57 -10.01 -3.73
C PRO A 149 11.44 -8.67 -3.03
N LEU A 150 11.64 -8.70 -1.71
CA LEU A 150 11.61 -7.51 -0.88
C LEU A 150 12.74 -6.57 -1.28
N ARG A 151 12.40 -5.31 -1.52
CA ARG A 151 13.36 -4.23 -1.84
C ARG A 151 12.92 -2.96 -1.15
N VAL A 152 13.88 -2.18 -0.69
CA VAL A 152 13.66 -0.82 -0.19
C VAL A 152 14.23 0.11 -1.26
N ASP A 153 13.41 1.06 -1.73
CA ASP A 153 13.78 1.98 -2.79
C ASP A 153 13.60 3.42 -2.31
N LEU A 154 14.71 4.05 -1.91
CA LEU A 154 14.70 5.37 -1.29
C LEU A 154 14.73 6.53 -2.30
N ASP A 155 14.86 6.25 -3.59
CA ASP A 155 15.03 7.28 -4.64
C ASP A 155 13.79 8.19 -4.73
N GLU A 156 12.61 7.59 -4.61
CA GLU A 156 11.31 8.26 -4.73
C GLU A 156 10.87 9.01 -3.44
N ILE A 157 11.64 8.91 -2.34
CA ILE A 157 11.27 9.63 -1.11
C ILE A 157 11.32 11.13 -1.35
N SER A 158 10.37 11.87 -0.78
CA SER A 158 10.54 13.32 -0.70
C SER A 158 11.13 13.78 0.63
N LEU A 159 12.44 13.64 0.71
CA LEU A 159 13.26 14.20 1.77
C LEU A 159 14.45 14.93 1.15
N PRO A 160 15.06 15.88 1.89
CA PRO A 160 16.35 16.44 1.53
C PRO A 160 17.39 15.34 1.22
N GLU A 161 18.21 15.55 0.20
CA GLU A 161 19.17 14.56 -0.29
C GLU A 161 20.15 14.10 0.81
N SER A 162 20.59 15.04 1.66
CA SER A 162 21.47 14.76 2.80
C SER A 162 20.85 13.80 3.84
N ILE A 163 19.51 13.73 3.92
CA ILE A 163 18.80 12.79 4.80
C ILE A 163 18.63 11.45 4.07
N LYS A 164 18.31 11.46 2.77
CA LYS A 164 18.21 10.23 1.97
C LYS A 164 19.50 9.44 2.00
N GLU A 165 20.64 10.09 1.78
CA GLU A 165 21.97 9.46 1.81
C GLU A 165 22.25 8.76 3.16
N LYS A 166 21.81 9.36 4.27
CA LYS A 166 21.95 8.74 5.60
C LYS A 166 21.05 7.52 5.79
N LEU A 167 19.92 7.45 5.09
CA LEU A 167 18.96 6.36 5.16
C LEU A 167 19.27 5.21 4.18
N LYS A 168 20.11 5.43 3.16
CA LYS A 168 20.55 4.40 2.19
C LYS A 168 20.95 3.04 2.78
N PRO A 169 21.65 2.97 3.94
CA PRO A 169 21.96 1.68 4.55
C PRO A 169 20.73 0.81 4.87
N LEU A 170 19.52 1.37 5.00
CA LEU A 170 18.28 0.61 5.22
C LEU A 170 17.94 -0.32 4.04
N GLU A 171 18.48 -0.07 2.84
CA GLU A 171 18.33 -0.94 1.67
C GLU A 171 18.97 -2.31 1.85
N LEU A 172 19.95 -2.43 2.75
CA LEU A 172 20.57 -3.70 3.13
C LEU A 172 19.64 -4.58 3.95
N MET A 173 18.58 -4.00 4.53
CA MET A 173 17.59 -4.70 5.36
C MET A 173 18.21 -5.45 6.56
N GLU A 174 19.34 -4.94 7.06
CA GLU A 174 20.01 -5.48 8.24
C GLU A 174 19.51 -4.80 9.53
N ASP A 175 19.73 -5.46 10.68
CA ASP A 175 19.31 -4.90 11.96
C ASP A 175 20.00 -3.56 12.22
N THR A 176 19.22 -2.52 12.53
CA THR A 176 19.70 -1.14 12.48
C THR A 176 19.41 -0.38 13.76
N LEU A 177 20.41 0.32 14.30
CA LEU A 177 20.22 1.38 15.29
C LEU A 177 20.11 2.72 14.58
N ILE A 178 18.96 3.38 14.71
CA ILE A 178 18.75 4.75 14.22
C ILE A 178 18.75 5.71 15.40
N ILE A 179 19.71 6.64 15.39
CA ILE A 179 19.82 7.74 16.35
C ILE A 179 19.07 8.94 15.77
N ASN A 180 17.79 9.08 16.12
CA ASN A 180 16.84 9.94 15.43
C ASN A 180 16.57 11.27 16.15
N SER A 181 17.59 12.12 16.26
CA SER A 181 17.43 13.46 16.82
C SER A 181 16.54 14.37 15.96
N ALA A 182 16.53 14.17 14.64
CA ALA A 182 15.66 14.91 13.72
C ALA A 182 14.17 14.50 13.78
N GLU A 183 13.81 13.44 14.50
CA GLU A 183 12.44 12.90 14.54
C GLU A 183 11.87 12.59 13.14
N ILE A 184 12.72 12.02 12.27
CA ILE A 184 12.33 11.56 10.93
C ILE A 184 11.32 10.40 11.09
N PRO A 185 10.20 10.40 10.35
CA PRO A 185 9.15 9.38 10.47
C PRO A 185 9.56 8.08 9.75
N ILE A 186 10.44 7.29 10.38
CA ILE A 186 11.04 6.08 9.78
C ILE A 186 9.97 5.08 9.32
N SER A 187 8.90 4.91 10.09
CA SER A 187 7.81 3.99 9.78
C SER A 187 7.06 4.35 8.50
N GLU A 188 6.71 5.61 8.33
CA GLU A 188 5.99 6.14 7.18
C GLU A 188 6.86 6.06 5.94
N ILE A 189 8.15 6.40 6.08
CA ILE A 189 9.13 6.26 5.02
C ILE A 189 9.19 4.81 4.57
N LEU A 190 9.50 3.87 5.47
CA LEU A 190 9.62 2.46 5.11
C LEU A 190 8.34 1.89 4.50
N LYS A 191 7.15 2.25 5.02
CA LYS A 191 5.88 1.86 4.41
C LYS A 191 5.73 2.35 2.96
N SER A 192 6.27 3.53 2.65
CA SER A 192 6.18 4.11 1.29
C SER A 192 7.22 3.54 0.32
N VAL A 193 8.40 3.16 0.81
CA VAL A 193 9.53 2.73 -0.04
C VAL A 193 9.74 1.22 -0.13
N THR A 194 9.13 0.47 0.77
CA THR A 194 9.28 -0.98 0.79
C THR A 194 8.38 -1.60 -0.27
N LYS A 195 9.01 -2.11 -1.33
CA LYS A 195 8.39 -2.76 -2.48
C LYS A 195 8.49 -4.28 -2.36
N GLY A 196 7.60 -4.99 -3.05
CA GLY A 196 7.53 -6.45 -3.06
C GLY A 196 6.29 -6.98 -2.35
N THR A 197 6.19 -8.30 -2.27
CA THR A 197 5.03 -8.99 -1.71
C THR A 197 5.47 -10.25 -1.00
N VAL A 198 4.92 -10.51 0.18
CA VAL A 198 5.35 -11.64 1.03
C VAL A 198 4.17 -12.51 1.39
N LYS A 199 4.39 -13.82 1.39
CA LYS A 199 3.40 -14.77 1.92
C LYS A 199 3.65 -15.02 3.37
N ILE A 200 2.56 -15.01 4.13
CA ILE A 200 2.53 -15.49 5.49
C ILE A 200 1.40 -16.51 5.66
N SER A 201 1.61 -17.49 6.52
CA SER A 201 0.54 -18.40 6.93
C SER A 201 -0.45 -17.66 7.82
N LYS A 202 -1.76 -17.94 7.70
CA LYS A 202 -2.76 -17.37 8.62
C LYS A 202 -2.55 -17.84 10.05
N SER A 203 -2.19 -19.11 10.19
CA SER A 203 -1.91 -19.74 11.47
C SER A 203 -0.89 -20.86 11.32
N MET A 204 -0.28 -21.25 12.42
CA MET A 204 0.62 -22.38 12.52
C MET A 204 0.09 -23.36 13.56
N LYS A 205 0.02 -24.65 13.21
CA LYS A 205 -0.29 -25.72 14.16
C LYS A 205 1.00 -26.23 14.81
N ILE A 206 0.98 -26.34 16.13
CA ILE A 206 2.11 -26.78 16.97
C ILE A 206 1.57 -27.83 17.93
N GLU A 207 1.68 -29.09 17.54
CA GLU A 207 1.01 -30.21 18.23
C GLU A 207 -0.48 -29.90 18.44
N ASN A 208 -0.88 -29.65 19.69
CA ASN A 208 -2.26 -29.39 20.09
C ASN A 208 -2.63 -27.91 20.01
N PHE A 209 -1.66 -27.01 19.78
CA PHE A 209 -1.85 -25.56 19.76
C PHE A 209 -2.00 -25.01 18.35
N THR A 210 -2.82 -23.97 18.21
CA THR A 210 -2.92 -23.15 16.99
C THR A 210 -2.46 -21.73 17.30
N VAL A 211 -1.43 -21.26 16.60
CA VAL A 211 -0.90 -19.90 16.72
C VAL A 211 -1.38 -19.08 15.53
N LYS A 212 -2.16 -18.02 15.77
CA LYS A 212 -2.58 -17.05 14.74
C LYS A 212 -1.44 -16.09 14.45
N ILE A 213 -1.01 -16.05 13.19
CA ILE A 213 0.08 -15.18 12.72
C ILE A 213 -0.49 -13.96 12.01
N PHE A 214 -1.47 -14.17 11.12
CA PHE A 214 -2.11 -13.08 10.40
C PHE A 214 -2.99 -12.21 11.32
N ASP A 215 -2.84 -10.89 11.20
CA ASP A 215 -3.59 -9.86 11.91
C ASP A 215 -3.97 -8.75 10.94
N GLU A 216 -5.26 -8.46 10.80
CA GLU A 216 -5.79 -7.47 9.84
C GLU A 216 -5.41 -6.03 10.21
N ASN A 217 -5.05 -5.77 11.48
CA ASN A 217 -4.62 -4.43 11.91
C ASN A 217 -3.14 -4.16 11.60
N LEU A 218 -2.35 -5.23 11.42
CA LEU A 218 -0.90 -5.14 11.23
C LEU A 218 -0.47 -5.48 9.81
N HIS A 219 -1.27 -6.24 9.06
CA HIS A 219 -0.91 -6.72 7.73
C HIS A 219 -1.85 -6.16 6.65
N GLU A 220 -1.26 -5.49 5.67
CA GLU A 220 -1.98 -5.01 4.49
C GLU A 220 -2.13 -6.15 3.46
N VAL A 221 -3.35 -6.63 3.26
CA VAL A 221 -3.65 -7.77 2.40
C VAL A 221 -3.70 -7.39 0.94
N ILE A 222 -2.94 -8.12 0.11
CA ILE A 222 -3.01 -8.04 -1.35
C ILE A 222 -3.95 -9.15 -1.87
N ALA A 223 -3.74 -10.38 -1.40
CA ALA A 223 -4.57 -11.52 -1.76
C ALA A 223 -4.59 -12.55 -0.63
N LYS A 224 -5.65 -13.36 -0.54
CA LYS A 224 -5.78 -14.42 0.47
C LYS A 224 -6.24 -15.73 -0.17
N ASN A 225 -5.68 -16.85 0.28
CA ASN A 225 -6.22 -18.18 0.02
C ASN A 225 -6.70 -18.81 1.35
N LYS A 226 -6.95 -20.13 1.39
CA LYS A 226 -7.48 -20.80 2.58
C LYS A 226 -6.47 -20.81 3.75
N GLU A 227 -5.19 -20.97 3.48
CA GLU A 227 -4.13 -21.20 4.48
C GLU A 227 -3.11 -20.06 4.58
N GLU A 228 -2.89 -19.33 3.49
CA GLU A 228 -1.90 -18.28 3.33
C GLU A 228 -2.53 -16.95 2.93
N VAL A 229 -1.80 -15.88 3.23
CA VAL A 229 -2.12 -14.50 2.86
C VAL A 229 -0.89 -13.91 2.18
N LEU A 230 -1.09 -13.32 1.00
CA LEU A 230 -0.12 -12.47 0.34
C LEU A 230 -0.37 -11.04 0.83
N ILE A 231 0.64 -10.46 1.46
CA ILE A 231 0.57 -9.15 2.09
C ILE A 231 1.68 -8.26 1.52
N LYS A 232 1.54 -6.95 1.68
CA LYS A 232 2.71 -6.08 1.61
C LYS A 232 3.69 -6.44 2.73
N PRO A 233 4.99 -6.28 2.52
CA PRO A 233 6.00 -6.50 3.56
C PRO A 233 5.61 -5.76 4.85
N PRO A 234 5.51 -6.46 5.99
CA PRO A 234 5.03 -5.84 7.22
C PRO A 234 6.01 -4.78 7.70
N VAL A 235 5.51 -3.59 8.04
CA VAL A 235 6.25 -2.55 8.75
C VAL A 235 5.52 -2.29 10.06
N ILE A 236 5.89 -3.06 11.09
CA ILE A 236 5.24 -3.05 12.40
C ILE A 236 6.02 -2.11 13.31
N VAL A 237 5.31 -1.21 13.97
CA VAL A 237 5.87 -0.26 14.94
C VAL A 237 5.43 -0.71 16.33
N TRP A 238 6.36 -0.67 17.27
CA TRP A 238 6.12 -0.81 18.70
C TRP A 238 6.73 0.39 19.42
N ASP A 239 5.89 1.14 20.12
CA ASP A 239 6.27 2.33 20.88
C ASP A 239 6.19 2.04 22.38
N ARG A 240 7.33 2.15 23.08
CA ARG A 240 7.42 1.92 24.52
C ARG A 240 6.40 2.73 25.34
N TYR A 241 6.00 3.90 24.88
CA TYR A 241 5.10 4.78 25.63
C TYR A 241 3.61 4.44 25.42
N ILE A 242 3.29 3.59 24.45
CA ILE A 242 1.92 3.26 24.05
C ILE A 242 1.66 1.76 24.22
N ASP A 243 2.64 0.93 23.88
CA ASP A 243 2.51 -0.51 23.74
C ASP A 243 3.11 -1.29 24.92
N SER A 244 2.79 -2.58 25.01
CA SER A 244 3.21 -3.46 26.10
C SER A 244 4.32 -4.41 25.68
N VAL A 245 5.24 -4.73 26.59
CA VAL A 245 6.25 -5.80 26.35
C VAL A 245 5.59 -7.17 26.19
N GLU A 246 4.35 -7.33 26.67
CA GLU A 246 3.54 -8.54 26.51
C GLU A 246 3.15 -8.81 25.05
N ASP A 247 3.25 -7.82 24.16
CA ASP A 247 3.03 -7.99 22.72
C ASP A 247 4.11 -8.87 22.07
N PHE A 248 5.21 -9.12 22.78
CA PHE A 248 6.27 -10.05 22.39
C PHE A 248 6.15 -11.43 23.04
N GLU A 249 5.02 -11.72 23.67
CA GLU A 249 4.66 -13.04 24.18
C GLU A 249 3.47 -13.65 23.42
N PHE A 250 3.27 -14.95 23.57
CA PHE A 250 2.07 -15.61 23.06
C PHE A 250 0.88 -15.29 23.95
N GLN A 251 -0.14 -14.65 23.38
CA GLN A 251 -1.37 -14.29 24.10
C GLN A 251 -2.44 -15.35 23.87
N ALA A 252 -2.98 -15.94 24.94
CA ALA A 252 -4.05 -16.93 24.82
C ALA A 252 -5.35 -16.25 24.39
N LEU A 253 -6.00 -16.80 23.36
CA LEU A 253 -7.35 -16.40 22.93
C LEU A 253 -8.40 -17.33 23.53
N ASN A 254 -8.26 -18.63 23.27
CA ASN A 254 -9.16 -19.70 23.71
C ASN A 254 -8.32 -20.94 24.08
N ASP A 255 -8.98 -22.03 24.49
CA ASP A 255 -8.33 -23.33 24.69
C ASP A 255 -7.51 -23.74 23.47
N ASN A 256 -6.19 -23.79 23.67
CA ASN A 256 -5.18 -24.13 22.69
C ASN A 256 -5.01 -23.17 21.49
N ILE A 257 -5.64 -21.98 21.49
CA ILE A 257 -5.45 -20.97 20.43
C ILE A 257 -4.73 -19.76 21.00
N TYR A 258 -3.64 -19.34 20.36
CA TYR A 258 -2.82 -18.20 20.78
C TYR A 258 -2.64 -17.20 19.64
N ASN A 259 -2.55 -15.92 19.97
CA ASN A 259 -1.97 -14.92 19.08
C ASN A 259 -0.45 -15.03 19.10
N ALA A 260 0.15 -14.88 17.92
CA ALA A 260 1.60 -14.82 17.79
C ALA A 260 2.14 -13.49 18.37
N PRO A 261 3.33 -13.51 19.00
CA PRO A 261 4.06 -12.28 19.33
C PRO A 261 4.39 -11.45 18.09
N LEU A 262 4.59 -10.14 18.27
CA LEU A 262 4.92 -9.20 17.18
C LEU A 262 6.14 -9.63 16.36
N SER A 263 7.14 -10.27 16.98
CA SER A 263 8.32 -10.78 16.26
C SER A 263 7.97 -11.83 15.21
N LEU A 264 6.94 -12.65 15.45
CA LEU A 264 6.44 -13.61 14.46
C LEU A 264 5.56 -12.93 13.40
N LYS A 265 4.81 -11.89 13.78
CA LYS A 265 3.99 -11.12 12.82
C LYS A 265 4.86 -10.30 11.85
N ALA A 266 6.01 -9.81 12.31
CA ALA A 266 6.94 -9.02 11.49
C ALA A 266 7.79 -9.84 10.50
N CYS A 267 7.60 -11.15 10.39
CA CYS A 267 8.37 -12.00 9.47
C CYS A 267 8.31 -11.47 8.03
N LYS A 268 9.46 -11.51 7.33
CA LYS A 268 9.65 -10.95 5.99
C LYS A 268 9.39 -9.45 5.88
N GLY A 269 9.62 -8.71 6.95
CA GLY A 269 9.53 -7.25 6.95
C GLY A 269 10.31 -6.62 8.10
N PHE A 270 9.81 -5.49 8.60
CA PHE A 270 10.46 -4.64 9.58
C PHE A 270 9.66 -4.59 10.89
N LEU A 271 10.39 -4.73 11.99
CA LEU A 271 9.93 -4.45 13.35
C LEU A 271 10.67 -3.22 13.86
N ILE A 272 9.98 -2.08 13.89
CA ILE A 272 10.50 -0.80 14.38
C ILE A 272 10.16 -0.68 15.85
N LEU A 273 11.19 -0.57 16.69
CA LEU A 273 11.09 -0.44 18.13
C LEU A 273 11.48 0.99 18.52
N GLN A 274 10.52 1.78 19.01
CA GLN A 274 10.77 3.12 19.50
C GLN A 274 11.13 3.09 20.99
N GLU A 275 12.35 3.54 21.31
CA GLU A 275 12.89 3.56 22.68
C GLU A 275 12.78 2.24 23.49
N PRO A 276 12.97 1.03 22.89
CA PRO A 276 12.69 -0.24 23.55
C PRO A 276 13.50 -0.45 24.83
N PRO A 277 12.95 -1.11 25.86
CA PRO A 277 13.77 -1.61 26.97
C PRO A 277 14.94 -2.46 26.45
N LEU A 278 16.11 -2.33 27.07
CA LEU A 278 17.32 -3.05 26.63
C LEU A 278 17.11 -4.57 26.67
N GLU A 279 16.49 -5.06 27.74
CA GLU A 279 16.18 -6.49 27.93
C GLU A 279 15.29 -7.05 26.82
N LEU A 280 14.32 -6.26 26.32
CA LEU A 280 13.47 -6.65 25.21
C LEU A 280 14.29 -6.79 23.92
N LEU A 281 15.14 -5.82 23.62
CA LEU A 281 16.01 -5.86 22.44
C LEU A 281 16.94 -7.08 22.48
N GLU A 282 17.60 -7.33 23.61
CA GLU A 282 18.46 -8.50 23.80
C GLU A 282 17.68 -9.82 23.63
N LYS A 283 16.46 -9.90 24.16
CA LYS A 283 15.58 -11.05 23.98
C LYS A 283 15.27 -11.28 22.50
N LEU A 284 14.92 -10.24 21.75
CA LEU A 284 14.60 -10.33 20.32
C LEU A 284 15.81 -10.76 19.48
N LEU A 285 17.00 -10.21 19.77
CA LEU A 285 18.23 -10.61 19.09
C LEU A 285 18.57 -12.09 19.37
N ARG A 286 18.41 -12.56 20.61
CA ARG A 286 18.57 -13.99 20.95
C ARG A 286 17.55 -14.88 20.23
N ILE A 287 16.31 -14.43 20.07
CA ILE A 287 15.28 -15.14 19.30
C ILE A 287 15.70 -15.25 17.83
N LYS A 288 16.20 -14.15 17.25
CA LYS A 288 16.66 -14.11 15.85
C LYS A 288 17.88 -15.00 15.62
N GLU A 289 18.83 -15.01 16.55
CA GLU A 289 20.02 -15.87 16.52
C GLU A 289 19.64 -17.35 16.61
N LYS A 290 18.78 -17.71 17.57
CA LYS A 290 18.37 -19.10 17.81
C LYS A 290 17.35 -19.63 16.79
N GLY A 291 16.59 -18.73 16.16
CA GLY A 291 15.56 -19.08 15.18
C GLY A 291 14.33 -19.78 15.77
N PHE A 292 14.07 -19.64 17.08
CA PHE A 292 12.88 -20.21 17.70
C PHE A 292 12.40 -19.44 18.94
N LEU A 293 11.11 -19.64 19.24
CA LEU A 293 10.42 -19.20 20.44
C LEU A 293 9.92 -20.41 21.24
N LYS A 294 9.48 -20.19 22.49
CA LYS A 294 8.85 -21.23 23.29
C LYS A 294 7.39 -20.87 23.58
N LEU A 295 6.48 -21.81 23.33
CA LEU A 295 5.08 -21.75 23.74
C LEU A 295 4.81 -22.94 24.67
N LYS A 296 4.55 -22.68 25.96
CA LYS A 296 4.30 -23.72 26.97
C LYS A 296 5.33 -24.88 26.92
N GLY A 297 6.61 -24.54 26.83
CA GLY A 297 7.71 -25.50 26.76
C GLY A 297 7.96 -26.12 25.38
N LYS A 298 7.09 -25.90 24.39
CA LYS A 298 7.24 -26.37 23.01
C LYS A 298 7.99 -25.36 22.15
N VAL A 299 8.85 -25.86 21.27
CA VAL A 299 9.68 -25.03 20.38
C VAL A 299 8.87 -24.62 19.15
N VAL A 300 8.77 -23.31 18.93
CA VAL A 300 8.14 -22.71 17.75
C VAL A 300 9.26 -22.19 16.84
N LYS A 301 9.53 -22.88 15.73
CA LYS A 301 10.58 -22.48 14.78
C LYS A 301 10.15 -21.26 13.98
N MET A 302 11.03 -20.27 13.91
CA MET A 302 10.91 -19.11 13.02
C MET A 302 11.61 -19.44 11.71
N LYS A 303 10.84 -19.82 10.69
CA LYS A 303 11.39 -20.18 9.37
C LYS A 303 11.93 -18.98 8.61
N GLU A 304 11.33 -17.82 8.86
CA GLU A 304 11.55 -16.58 8.13
C GLU A 304 12.07 -15.52 9.09
N ARG A 305 12.96 -14.65 8.62
CA ARG A 305 13.57 -13.58 9.43
C ARG A 305 12.77 -12.28 9.31
N PHE A 306 12.97 -11.40 10.28
CA PHE A 306 12.50 -10.02 10.26
C PHE A 306 13.69 -9.11 10.58
N THR A 307 13.60 -7.85 10.16
CA THR A 307 14.61 -6.82 10.40
C THR A 307 14.19 -5.97 11.58
N ILE A 308 15.07 -5.85 12.57
CA ILE A 308 14.87 -5.00 13.74
C ILE A 308 15.42 -3.63 13.43
N ILE A 309 14.60 -2.59 13.65
CA ILE A 309 15.05 -1.20 13.62
C ILE A 309 14.80 -0.62 15.01
N VAL A 310 15.85 -0.22 15.69
CA VAL A 310 15.74 0.51 16.95
C VAL A 310 15.77 2.01 16.63
N ASP A 311 14.68 2.71 16.91
CA ASP A 311 14.58 4.16 16.77
C ASP A 311 14.70 4.81 18.15
N THR A 312 15.76 5.60 18.37
CA THR A 312 16.06 6.19 19.67
C THR A 312 16.72 7.56 19.57
N LYS A 313 16.53 8.38 20.60
CA LYS A 313 17.31 9.60 20.85
C LYS A 313 18.41 9.40 21.90
N ASN A 314 18.44 8.25 22.59
CA ASN A 314 19.39 7.93 23.63
C ASN A 314 20.27 6.72 23.24
N PRO A 315 21.29 6.90 22.38
CA PRO A 315 22.12 5.81 21.90
C PRO A 315 22.89 5.09 23.01
N ALA A 316 23.31 5.81 24.06
CA ALA A 316 24.11 5.27 25.16
C ALA A 316 23.42 4.11 25.90
N LYS A 317 22.08 4.08 25.89
CA LYS A 317 21.29 2.98 26.44
C LYS A 317 21.57 1.63 25.78
N TYR A 318 22.10 1.63 24.55
CA TYR A 318 22.27 0.44 23.71
C TYR A 318 23.74 0.13 23.43
N ASP A 319 24.69 0.72 24.16
CA ASP A 319 26.13 0.52 23.94
C ASP A 319 26.58 -0.93 24.16
N SER A 320 25.84 -1.71 24.97
CA SER A 320 26.08 -3.14 25.20
C SER A 320 25.62 -4.05 24.06
N VAL A 321 24.87 -3.51 23.08
CA VAL A 321 24.29 -4.26 21.97
C VAL A 321 24.94 -3.84 20.66
N VAL A 322 25.36 -4.84 19.88
CA VAL A 322 25.95 -4.63 18.57
C VAL A 322 24.91 -4.90 17.49
N LEU A 323 24.44 -3.83 16.85
CA LEU A 323 23.65 -3.89 15.61
C LEU A 323 24.57 -3.61 14.41
N PRO A 324 24.42 -4.34 13.29
CA PRO A 324 25.32 -4.25 12.14
C PRO A 324 25.30 -2.87 11.47
N ILE A 325 24.17 -2.16 11.51
CA ILE A 325 24.05 -0.82 10.95
C ILE A 325 23.75 0.20 12.06
N LYS A 326 24.45 1.33 12.00
CA LYS A 326 24.18 2.50 12.85
C LYS A 326 23.98 3.73 11.97
N ILE A 327 22.78 4.31 12.01
CA ILE A 327 22.42 5.52 11.27
C ILE A 327 22.28 6.67 12.27
N LYS A 328 22.89 7.81 11.98
CA LYS A 328 22.76 9.03 12.79
C LYS A 328 21.99 10.10 12.01
N LEU A 329 20.83 10.47 12.54
CA LEU A 329 19.98 11.54 12.03
C LEU A 329 20.01 12.70 13.05
N PRO A 330 21.02 13.60 12.97
CA PRO A 330 21.08 14.78 13.84
C PRO A 330 19.89 15.70 13.60
N TYR A 331 19.66 16.67 14.47
CA TYR A 331 18.71 17.76 14.22
C TYR A 331 18.91 18.34 12.82
N LEU A 332 17.80 18.75 12.20
CA LEU A 332 17.78 19.28 10.86
C LEU A 332 18.63 20.55 10.76
N GLY A 333 19.41 20.64 9.69
CA GLY A 333 20.03 21.89 9.27
C GLY A 333 18.98 22.91 8.82
N ASN A 334 19.37 24.19 8.75
CA ASN A 334 18.46 25.26 8.29
C ASN A 334 17.96 24.98 6.86
N LYS A 335 18.84 24.49 5.98
CA LYS A 335 18.48 24.12 4.61
C LYS A 335 17.49 22.96 4.55
N GLU A 336 17.76 21.88 5.29
CA GLU A 336 16.90 20.69 5.34
C GLU A 336 15.50 21.03 5.86
N MET A 337 15.41 21.78 6.96
CA MET A 337 14.13 22.20 7.52
C MET A 337 13.38 23.17 6.59
N LYS A 338 14.10 24.10 5.93
CA LYS A 338 13.52 24.98 4.90
C LYS A 338 12.91 24.17 3.77
N GLU A 339 13.66 23.24 3.17
CA GLU A 339 13.19 22.41 2.06
C GLU A 339 11.93 21.61 2.42
N ILE A 340 11.91 20.99 3.62
CA ILE A 340 10.72 20.28 4.10
C ILE A 340 9.55 21.24 4.29
N LEU A 341 9.78 22.40 4.91
CA LEU A 341 8.74 23.39 5.18
C LEU A 341 8.14 23.94 3.88
N GLU A 342 8.99 24.35 2.93
CA GLU A 342 8.59 24.85 1.59
C GLU A 342 7.73 23.83 0.87
N LYS A 343 8.13 22.55 0.91
CA LYS A 343 7.38 21.48 0.28
C LYS A 343 5.98 21.33 0.90
N GLU A 344 5.89 21.34 2.22
CA GLU A 344 4.64 21.07 2.95
C GLU A 344 3.63 22.23 2.87
N ILE A 345 4.12 23.47 2.73
CA ILE A 345 3.29 24.67 2.61
C ILE A 345 3.04 25.08 1.14
N GLY A 346 3.91 24.68 0.21
CA GLY A 346 3.82 25.02 -1.21
C GLY A 346 4.22 26.47 -1.54
N LEU A 347 5.10 27.07 -0.73
CA LEU A 347 5.54 28.46 -0.83
C LEU A 347 7.05 28.53 -0.58
N GLU A 348 7.72 29.52 -1.18
CA GLU A 348 9.13 29.82 -0.86
C GLU A 348 9.24 30.43 0.55
N VAL A 349 10.16 29.91 1.36
CA VAL A 349 10.36 30.33 2.75
C VAL A 349 11.69 31.05 2.88
N PRO A 350 11.73 32.31 3.33
CA PRO A 350 12.99 32.98 3.63
C PRO A 350 13.82 32.21 4.68
N LEU A 351 15.11 31.99 4.39
CA LEU A 351 16.00 31.24 5.29
C LEU A 351 16.04 31.81 6.71
N LYS A 352 15.90 33.14 6.85
CA LYS A 352 15.82 33.85 8.13
C LYS A 352 14.76 33.29 9.09
N ILE A 353 13.59 32.87 8.57
CA ILE A 353 12.51 32.31 9.38
C ILE A 353 12.95 31.01 10.04
N VAL A 354 13.75 30.19 9.34
CA VAL A 354 14.26 28.92 9.87
C VAL A 354 15.45 29.15 10.81
N GLU A 355 16.24 30.20 10.56
CA GLU A 355 17.38 30.59 11.41
C GLU A 355 16.95 31.04 12.82
N GLU A 356 15.75 31.60 12.94
CA GLU A 356 15.15 31.96 14.24
C GLU A 356 14.79 30.73 15.09
N ILE A 357 14.71 29.53 14.48
CA ILE A 357 14.31 28.30 15.18
C ILE A 357 15.53 27.68 15.90
N PRO A 358 15.49 27.54 17.24
CA PRO A 358 16.55 26.89 17.99
C PRO A 358 16.83 25.46 17.50
N THR A 359 18.11 25.06 17.46
CA THR A 359 18.53 23.73 16.97
C THR A 359 17.74 22.56 17.55
N LYS A 360 17.43 22.60 18.85
CA LYS A 360 16.65 21.55 19.53
C LYS A 360 15.22 21.37 19.01
N TYR A 361 14.67 22.37 18.32
CA TYR A 361 13.35 22.35 17.69
C TYR A 361 13.41 22.14 16.17
N ARG A 362 14.61 22.09 15.57
CA ARG A 362 14.78 21.79 14.14
C ARG A 362 14.62 20.29 13.89
N THR A 363 13.38 19.82 13.94
CA THR A 363 12.97 18.42 13.78
C THR A 363 11.83 18.31 12.79
N PHE A 364 11.68 17.17 12.12
CA PHE A 364 10.61 16.93 11.16
C PHE A 364 9.23 17.08 11.81
N LYS A 365 9.07 16.55 13.03
CA LYS A 365 7.85 16.70 13.82
C LYS A 365 7.53 18.17 14.10
N SER A 366 8.51 18.97 14.51
CA SER A 366 8.31 20.39 14.76
C SER A 366 7.96 21.15 13.48
N THR A 367 8.59 20.81 12.34
CA THR A 367 8.21 21.35 11.03
C THR A 367 6.73 21.09 10.73
N LEU A 368 6.26 19.85 10.91
CA LEU A 368 4.85 19.52 10.68
C LEU A 368 3.89 20.22 11.64
N ILE A 369 4.29 20.46 12.89
CA ILE A 369 3.51 21.26 13.85
C ILE A 369 3.38 22.70 13.33
N LEU A 370 4.49 23.30 12.90
CA LEU A 370 4.49 24.65 12.32
C LEU A 370 3.62 24.74 11.06
N VAL A 371 3.71 23.76 10.16
CA VAL A 371 2.85 23.65 8.97
C VAL A 371 1.37 23.61 9.36
N LYS A 372 1.01 22.80 10.37
CA LYS A 372 -0.38 22.70 10.86
C LYS A 372 -0.87 24.03 11.45
N LEU A 373 -0.02 24.74 12.20
CA LEU A 373 -0.34 26.06 12.75
C LEU A 373 -0.54 27.09 11.63
N PHE A 374 0.37 27.15 10.67
CA PHE A 374 0.28 28.01 9.49
C PHE A 374 -1.03 27.78 8.72
N LYS A 375 -1.34 26.52 8.37
CA LYS A 375 -2.59 26.18 7.64
C LYS A 375 -3.85 26.57 8.43
N ARG A 376 -3.82 26.45 9.76
CA ARG A 376 -4.93 26.91 10.63
C ARG A 376 -5.08 28.42 10.64
N LEU A 377 -3.99 29.18 10.65
CA LEU A 377 -4.03 30.64 10.59
C LEU A 377 -4.52 31.12 9.23
N GLN A 378 -4.05 30.50 8.14
CA GLN A 378 -4.48 30.79 6.78
C GLN A 378 -5.99 30.62 6.60
N GLY A 379 -6.59 29.56 7.18
CA GLY A 379 -8.04 29.35 7.15
C GLY A 379 -8.86 30.35 7.96
N LYS A 380 -8.24 31.14 8.86
CA LYS A 380 -8.92 32.12 9.73
C LYS A 380 -8.63 33.58 9.36
N ARG A 381 -7.50 33.85 8.72
CA ARG A 381 -6.97 35.19 8.44
C ARG A 381 -6.64 35.31 6.95
N LEU A 382 -7.68 35.26 6.12
CA LEU A 382 -7.56 35.21 4.65
C LEU A 382 -6.92 36.46 4.03
N GLU A 383 -6.88 37.58 4.75
CA GLU A 383 -6.39 38.86 4.23
C GLU A 383 -4.90 39.13 4.52
N LYS A 384 -4.25 38.32 5.36
CA LYS A 384 -2.82 38.48 5.65
C LYS A 384 -1.97 37.75 4.61
N GLU A 385 -0.84 38.37 4.26
CA GLU A 385 0.17 37.76 3.39
C GLU A 385 0.69 36.42 3.96
N PRO A 386 0.89 35.39 3.13
CA PRO A 386 1.30 34.06 3.61
C PRO A 386 2.59 34.06 4.44
N ILE A 387 3.56 34.91 4.09
CA ILE A 387 4.83 35.01 4.83
C ILE A 387 4.60 35.61 6.23
N GLU A 388 3.70 36.58 6.37
CA GLU A 388 3.34 37.13 7.68
C GLU A 388 2.60 36.12 8.54
N LEU A 389 1.71 35.32 7.95
CA LEU A 389 1.06 34.22 8.64
C LEU A 389 2.04 33.15 9.11
N LEU A 390 3.10 32.88 8.34
CA LEU A 390 4.16 31.96 8.73
C LEU A 390 4.97 32.52 9.92
N LYS A 391 5.25 33.83 9.93
CA LYS A 391 5.88 34.50 11.09
C LYS A 391 4.98 34.46 12.33
N ASP A 392 3.69 34.76 12.18
CA ASP A 392 2.71 34.63 13.28
C ASP A 392 2.68 33.18 13.81
N ALA A 393 2.72 32.18 12.93
CA ALA A 393 2.75 30.77 13.32
C ALA A 393 4.05 30.42 14.06
N LEU A 394 5.18 30.97 13.62
CA LEU A 394 6.48 30.78 14.26
C LEU A 394 6.51 31.40 15.65
N ALA A 395 6.06 32.64 15.80
CA ALA A 395 5.98 33.31 17.11
C ALA A 395 5.12 32.51 18.10
N LEU A 396 3.95 32.02 17.65
CA LEU A 396 3.10 31.13 18.46
C LEU A 396 3.79 29.80 18.81
N PHE A 397 4.52 29.21 17.87
CA PHE A 397 5.26 27.96 18.10
C PHE A 397 6.40 28.13 19.12
N LEU A 398 7.11 29.26 19.07
CA LEU A 398 8.19 29.58 20.00
C LEU A 398 7.68 30.12 21.35
N GLY A 399 6.41 30.51 21.44
CA GLY A 399 5.83 31.12 22.63
C GLY A 399 6.23 32.59 22.81
N GLU A 400 6.63 33.25 21.72
CA GLU A 400 6.93 34.68 21.71
C GLU A 400 5.62 35.47 21.70
N LYS A 401 5.55 36.57 22.45
CA LYS A 401 4.36 37.43 22.49
C LYS A 401 4.12 38.02 21.10
N ASN A 402 2.99 37.68 20.47
CA ASN A 402 2.46 38.47 19.37
C ASN A 402 2.17 39.88 19.90
N GLU A 403 2.86 40.92 19.42
CA GLU A 403 2.55 42.33 19.73
C GLU A 403 1.20 42.81 19.15
N SER A 404 0.40 41.91 18.58
CA SER A 404 -0.89 42.23 17.93
C SER A 404 -2.01 41.27 18.37
N HIS A 405 -2.24 41.21 19.67
CA HIS A 405 -3.48 40.69 20.26
C HIS A 405 -4.16 41.72 21.15
#